data_AF-A0A934LH66-F1
#
_entry.id   AF-A0A934LH66-F1
#
_cell.length_a   1.000
_cell.length_b   1.000
_cell.length_c   1.000
_cell.angle_alpha   90.00
_cell.angle_beta   90.00
_cell.angle_gamma   90.00
#
_symmetry.space_group_name_H-M   'P 1'
#
loop_
_entity.id
_entity.type
_entity.pdbx_description
1 polymer ?
#
loop_
_entity_poly.entity_id
_entity_poly.type
_entity_poly.pdbx_seq_one_letter_code
_entity_poly.pdbx_strand_id
1 'polypeptide(L)'
;MSALFSSYPPQERYRLSSGTICQVPYHCRDSDILLLHGLVDYPALGNVLTGQNYLPVRTSNGAGIATLWVVNYRDTTCGPYRELILSFVASRTMLTVPFAAPLDLVAAFAHPEAVTFVQQLYLNSRVPIEYGREVHGIPKALQPVRFSSEIAQARCSFWVEVDGNAAAEGNIGLPQGESAYIAVDIKFVTPVAGNQTVNALHCELAPRFRDVDAADVLAFSADTQFGTMMHTLRFSPRLVQFCPQSCFVMPKPLNWLPLDA
;
A
#
# COMPACT_ATOMS: atom_id res chain seq x y z
N MET A 1 2.33 0.70 -25.32
CA MET A 1 3.11 0.05 -24.25
C MET A 1 3.83 1.16 -23.50
N SER A 2 3.72 1.20 -22.17
CA SER A 2 4.35 2.25 -21.34
C SER A 2 5.88 2.24 -21.51
N ALA A 3 6.49 3.42 -21.57
CA ALA A 3 7.95 3.57 -21.67
C ALA A 3 8.66 3.01 -20.42
N LEU A 4 7.96 2.96 -19.28
CA LEU A 4 8.43 2.41 -18.02
C LEU A 4 9.06 1.02 -18.17
N PHE A 5 8.39 0.09 -18.86
CA PHE A 5 8.88 -1.29 -18.98
C PHE A 5 10.07 -1.46 -19.92
N SER A 6 10.25 -0.52 -20.84
CA SER A 6 11.44 -0.46 -21.69
C SER A 6 12.64 0.11 -20.94
N SER A 7 12.42 1.07 -20.04
CA SER A 7 13.46 1.64 -19.17
C SER A 7 13.91 0.67 -18.08
N TYR A 8 13.05 -0.23 -17.64
CA TYR A 8 13.33 -1.24 -16.62
C TYR A 8 12.94 -2.63 -17.13
N PRO A 9 13.67 -3.23 -18.09
CA PRO A 9 13.36 -4.58 -18.53
C PRO A 9 13.69 -5.60 -17.42
N PRO A 10 13.07 -6.79 -17.41
CA PRO A 10 13.54 -7.92 -16.61
C PRO A 10 15.01 -8.25 -16.90
N GLN A 11 15.86 -8.21 -15.88
CA GLN A 11 17.29 -8.48 -16.00
C GLN A 11 17.71 -9.78 -15.31
N GLU A 12 16.99 -10.17 -14.26
CA GLU A 12 17.34 -11.32 -13.42
C GLU A 12 16.16 -12.29 -13.27
N ARG A 13 16.47 -13.51 -12.82
CA ARG A 13 15.49 -14.51 -12.39
C ARG A 13 15.79 -14.90 -10.95
N TYR A 14 14.76 -14.94 -10.12
CA TYR A 14 14.85 -15.35 -8.72
C TYR A 14 14.01 -16.59 -8.49
N ARG A 15 14.58 -17.61 -7.85
CA ARG A 15 13.86 -18.81 -7.44
C ARG A 15 13.35 -18.61 -6.01
N LEU A 16 12.05 -18.49 -5.86
CA LEU A 16 11.38 -18.39 -4.57
C LEU A 16 11.54 -19.67 -3.77
N SER A 17 11.31 -19.61 -2.45
CA SER A 17 11.32 -20.78 -1.57
C SER A 17 10.36 -21.91 -2.00
N SER A 18 9.26 -21.58 -2.69
CA SER A 18 8.36 -22.58 -3.31
C SER A 18 8.94 -23.30 -4.54
N GLY A 19 10.10 -22.86 -5.04
CA GLY A 19 10.70 -23.30 -6.29
C GLY A 19 10.21 -22.54 -7.53
N THR A 20 9.20 -21.68 -7.39
CA THR A 20 8.70 -20.80 -8.47
C THR A 20 9.80 -19.84 -8.91
N ILE A 21 9.96 -19.64 -10.23
CA ILE A 21 10.95 -18.70 -10.76
C ILE A 21 10.25 -17.44 -11.26
N CYS A 22 10.58 -16.30 -10.67
CA CYS A 22 10.05 -14.99 -11.03
C CYS A 22 11.12 -14.11 -11.67
N GLN A 23 10.70 -13.13 -12.46
CA GLN A 23 11.57 -12.11 -13.04
C GLN A 23 11.82 -10.97 -12.04
N VAL A 24 12.97 -10.30 -12.15
CA VAL A 24 13.30 -9.07 -11.42
C VAL A 24 13.81 -8.02 -12.44
N PRO A 25 13.32 -6.75 -12.39
CA PRO A 25 12.45 -6.18 -11.37
C PRO A 25 11.00 -6.67 -11.44
N TYR A 26 10.23 -6.40 -10.39
CA TYR A 26 8.80 -6.71 -10.38
C TYR A 26 8.07 -5.74 -11.29
N HIS A 27 7.24 -6.26 -12.20
CA HIS A 27 6.41 -5.47 -13.09
C HIS A 27 4.95 -5.67 -12.71
N CYS A 28 4.22 -4.57 -12.56
CA CYS A 28 2.77 -4.54 -12.63
C CYS A 28 2.38 -3.75 -13.89
N ARG A 29 1.82 -4.44 -14.87
CA ARG A 29 1.45 -3.85 -16.17
C ARG A 29 0.02 -3.32 -16.18
N ASP A 30 -0.83 -3.90 -15.34
CA ASP A 30 -2.23 -3.52 -15.25
C ASP A 30 -2.77 -3.77 -13.84
N SER A 31 -3.22 -2.71 -13.18
CA SER A 31 -3.89 -2.76 -11.89
C SER A 31 -4.90 -1.63 -11.72
N ASP A 32 -5.90 -1.85 -10.90
CA ASP A 32 -6.70 -0.75 -10.34
C ASP A 32 -6.36 -0.59 -8.87
N ILE A 33 -6.11 0.65 -8.45
CA ILE A 33 -5.71 0.98 -7.08
C ILE A 33 -6.75 1.95 -6.51
N LEU A 34 -7.46 1.52 -5.47
CA LEU A 34 -8.23 2.39 -4.60
C LEU A 34 -7.39 2.68 -3.34
N LEU A 35 -7.22 3.95 -2.99
CA LEU A 35 -6.60 4.37 -1.75
C LEU A 35 -7.58 5.19 -0.92
N LEU A 36 -7.65 4.89 0.37
CA LEU A 36 -8.38 5.66 1.37
C LEU A 36 -7.36 6.32 2.28
N HIS A 37 -7.15 7.63 2.12
CA HIS A 37 -6.28 8.39 2.99
C HIS A 37 -7.10 8.90 4.18
N GLY A 38 -6.57 8.71 5.38
CA GLY A 38 -7.28 9.05 6.60
C GLY A 38 -6.37 9.53 7.71
N LEU A 39 -7.03 10.09 8.72
CA LEU A 39 -6.41 10.48 9.96
C LEU A 39 -6.45 9.31 10.95
N VAL A 40 -5.45 9.25 11.83
CA VAL A 40 -5.39 8.31 12.95
C VAL A 40 -4.99 9.03 14.24
N ASP A 41 -5.28 8.40 15.37
CA ASP A 41 -4.78 8.81 16.67
C ASP A 41 -3.24 8.79 16.69
N TYR A 42 -2.63 9.96 16.90
CA TYR A 42 -1.18 10.11 16.83
C TYR A 42 -0.43 9.31 17.91
N PRO A 43 -0.84 9.33 19.20
CA PRO A 43 -0.25 8.46 20.21
C PRO A 43 -0.35 6.96 19.87
N ALA A 44 -1.50 6.48 19.40
CA ALA A 44 -1.67 5.10 19.00
C ALA A 44 -0.73 4.72 17.83
N LEU A 45 -0.58 5.60 16.84
CA LEU A 45 0.36 5.38 15.74
C LEU A 45 1.81 5.38 16.23
N GLY A 46 2.16 6.22 17.21
CA GLY A 46 3.46 6.20 17.87
C GLY A 46 3.77 4.84 18.52
N ASN A 47 2.77 4.20 19.13
CA ASN A 47 2.92 2.85 19.68
C ASN A 47 3.17 1.81 18.59
N VAL A 48 2.50 1.92 17.42
CA VAL A 48 2.73 1.02 16.28
C VAL A 48 4.16 1.14 15.74
N LEU A 49 4.70 2.36 15.71
CA LEU A 49 6.06 2.63 15.25
C LEU A 49 7.14 2.52 16.33
N THR A 50 6.78 2.05 17.53
CA THR A 50 7.76 1.85 18.61
C THR A 50 8.80 0.80 18.20
N GLY A 51 10.08 1.10 18.44
CA GLY A 51 11.21 0.25 18.03
C GLY A 51 11.56 0.33 16.55
N GLN A 52 10.89 1.19 15.76
CA GLN A 52 11.24 1.49 14.38
C GLN A 52 12.22 2.66 14.30
N ASN A 53 12.95 2.78 13.19
CA ASN A 53 13.80 3.94 12.89
C ASN A 53 13.02 5.16 12.34
N TYR A 54 11.70 5.17 12.53
CA TYR A 54 10.80 6.17 11.99
C TYR A 54 9.78 6.60 13.03
N LEU A 55 9.45 7.88 13.01
CA LEU A 55 8.43 8.55 13.80
C LEU A 55 7.22 8.82 12.93
N PRO A 56 6.00 8.81 13.50
CA PRO A 56 4.81 9.22 12.76
C PRO A 56 4.88 10.69 12.36
N VAL A 57 4.52 10.99 11.11
CA VAL A 57 4.30 12.38 10.70
C VAL A 57 3.02 12.89 11.34
N ARG A 58 3.10 14.07 11.95
CA ARG A 58 1.97 14.75 12.58
C ARG A 58 1.35 15.75 11.62
N THR A 59 0.04 15.81 11.54
CA THR A 59 -0.65 16.91 10.86
C THR A 59 -0.75 18.12 11.79
N SER A 60 -0.98 19.32 11.23
CA SER A 60 -1.14 20.55 12.02
C SER A 60 -2.29 20.52 13.04
N ASN A 61 -3.30 19.66 12.85
CA ASN A 61 -4.38 19.43 13.83
C ASN A 61 -4.02 18.37 14.90
N GLY A 62 -2.84 17.78 14.80
CA GLY A 62 -2.28 16.86 15.77
C GLY A 62 -2.46 15.36 15.50
N ALA A 63 -3.15 14.97 14.42
CA ALA A 63 -3.37 13.57 14.04
C ALA A 63 -2.20 12.95 13.26
N GLY A 64 -2.11 11.62 13.24
CA GLY A 64 -1.25 10.88 12.31
C GLY A 64 -1.94 10.64 10.96
N ILE A 65 -1.19 10.16 9.96
CA ILE A 65 -1.70 9.87 8.62
C ILE A 65 -1.53 8.39 8.31
N ALA A 66 -2.63 7.74 7.89
CA ALA A 66 -2.64 6.38 7.40
C ALA A 66 -3.30 6.29 6.02
N THR A 67 -2.96 5.27 5.25
CA THR A 67 -3.58 4.98 3.96
C THR A 67 -3.89 3.48 3.86
N LEU A 68 -5.14 3.18 3.53
CA LEU A 68 -5.59 1.82 3.21
C LEU A 68 -5.66 1.68 1.69
N TRP A 69 -5.02 0.66 1.13
CA TRP A 69 -5.00 0.41 -0.30
C TRP A 69 -5.78 -0.87 -0.58
N VAL A 70 -6.66 -0.82 -1.58
CA VAL A 70 -7.38 -1.98 -2.13
C VAL A 70 -6.96 -2.09 -3.58
N VAL A 71 -6.17 -3.11 -3.89
CA VAL A 71 -5.55 -3.26 -5.22
C VAL A 71 -6.05 -4.51 -5.91
N ASN A 72 -6.42 -4.37 -7.17
CA ASN A 72 -6.72 -5.47 -8.07
C ASN A 72 -5.65 -5.54 -9.16
N TYR A 73 -4.72 -6.48 -9.03
CA TYR A 73 -3.64 -6.72 -9.98
C TYR A 73 -4.09 -7.71 -11.05
N ARG A 74 -4.11 -7.27 -12.31
CA ARG A 74 -4.54 -8.09 -13.45
C ARG A 74 -3.37 -8.68 -14.24
N ASP A 75 -2.28 -7.93 -14.36
CA ASP A 75 -1.06 -8.37 -15.03
C ASP A 75 0.17 -7.98 -14.21
N THR A 76 0.85 -8.99 -13.66
CA THR A 76 2.10 -8.81 -12.91
C THR A 76 3.08 -9.93 -13.19
N THR A 77 4.34 -9.74 -12.78
CA THR A 77 5.37 -10.78 -12.78
C THR A 77 4.95 -12.05 -12.00
N CYS A 78 4.07 -11.92 -11.01
CA CYS A 78 3.61 -13.01 -10.15
C CYS A 78 2.22 -13.55 -10.54
N GLY A 79 1.67 -13.13 -11.70
CA GLY A 79 0.29 -13.39 -12.09
C GLY A 79 -0.71 -12.44 -11.42
N PRO A 80 -2.02 -12.61 -11.67
CA PRO A 80 -3.07 -11.76 -11.11
C PRO A 80 -3.34 -12.07 -9.63
N TYR A 81 -3.65 -11.06 -8.84
CA TYR A 81 -4.01 -11.19 -7.42
C TYR A 81 -4.69 -9.93 -6.88
N ARG A 82 -5.16 -9.99 -5.64
CA ARG A 82 -5.71 -8.85 -4.91
C ARG A 82 -4.89 -8.60 -3.64
N GLU A 83 -4.71 -7.34 -3.28
CA GLU A 83 -3.91 -6.94 -2.12
C GLU A 83 -4.54 -5.80 -1.31
N LEU A 84 -4.62 -5.99 0.01
CA LEU A 84 -4.99 -4.96 0.97
C LEU A 84 -3.70 -4.50 1.65
N ILE A 85 -3.41 -3.20 1.63
CA ILE A 85 -2.18 -2.63 2.20
C ILE A 85 -2.57 -1.60 3.25
N LEU A 86 -1.95 -1.67 4.42
CA LEU A 86 -1.94 -0.56 5.38
C LEU A 86 -0.56 0.09 5.36
N SER A 87 -0.54 1.41 5.14
CA SER A 87 0.66 2.23 5.25
C SER A 87 0.43 3.48 6.07
N PHE A 88 1.52 4.07 6.55
CA PHE A 88 1.56 5.32 7.28
C PHE A 88 2.51 6.31 6.61
N VAL A 89 2.32 7.61 6.89
CA VAL A 89 3.35 8.62 6.59
C VAL A 89 4.27 8.73 7.79
N ALA A 90 5.56 8.48 7.57
CA ALA A 90 6.56 8.49 8.64
C ALA A 90 7.79 9.30 8.22
N SER A 91 8.62 9.70 9.19
CA SER A 91 9.89 10.39 8.96
C SER A 91 10.94 9.93 9.97
N ARG A 92 12.23 10.16 9.68
CA ARG A 92 13.31 9.88 10.64
C ARG A 92 13.40 10.93 11.74
N THR A 93 12.82 12.10 11.52
CA THR A 93 12.80 13.24 12.42
C THR A 93 11.37 13.59 12.78
N MET A 94 11.19 14.41 13.83
CA MET A 94 9.88 14.97 14.12
C MET A 94 9.46 15.87 12.96
N LEU A 95 8.37 15.51 12.28
CA LEU A 95 7.85 16.24 11.14
C LEU A 95 6.38 16.57 11.36
N THR A 96 6.02 17.84 11.17
CA THR A 96 4.64 18.31 11.15
C THR A 96 4.29 18.85 9.76
N VAL A 97 3.17 18.42 9.19
CA VAL A 97 2.69 18.86 7.88
C VAL A 97 1.38 19.65 7.99
N PRO A 98 1.12 20.63 7.11
CA PRO A 98 -0.17 21.31 7.04
C PRO A 98 -1.34 20.34 6.82
N PHE A 99 -2.51 20.67 7.37
CA PHE A 99 -3.75 19.95 7.09
C PHE A 99 -4.93 20.92 7.23
N ALA A 100 -5.32 21.51 6.11
CA ALA A 100 -6.49 22.37 5.96
C ALA A 100 -7.59 21.67 5.15
N ALA A 101 -7.23 20.76 4.23
CA ALA A 101 -8.17 20.02 3.39
C ALA A 101 -7.74 18.55 3.22
N PRO A 102 -8.68 17.64 2.87
CA PRO A 102 -8.37 16.21 2.66
C PRO A 102 -7.22 15.94 1.68
N LEU A 103 -7.07 16.77 0.63
CA LEU A 103 -5.99 16.64 -0.35
C LEU A 103 -4.59 16.83 0.24
N ASP A 104 -4.46 17.54 1.37
CA ASP A 104 -3.16 17.72 2.05
C ASP A 104 -2.57 16.40 2.56
N LEU A 105 -3.40 15.37 2.76
CA LEU A 105 -2.93 14.02 3.12
C LEU A 105 -2.05 13.41 2.03
N VAL A 106 -2.33 13.73 0.76
CA VAL A 106 -1.52 13.26 -0.38
C VAL A 106 -0.24 14.08 -0.49
N ALA A 107 -0.33 15.40 -0.26
CA ALA A 107 0.84 16.28 -0.27
C ALA A 107 1.89 15.87 0.78
N ALA A 108 1.47 15.28 1.90
CA ALA A 108 2.37 14.75 2.91
C ALA A 108 3.34 13.68 2.35
N PHE A 109 2.92 12.87 1.37
CA PHE A 109 3.77 11.87 0.73
C PHE A 109 4.81 12.48 -0.23
N ALA A 110 4.58 13.71 -0.69
CA ALA A 110 5.54 14.45 -1.52
C ALA A 110 6.58 15.22 -0.69
N HIS A 111 6.45 15.24 0.65
CA HIS A 111 7.42 15.91 1.51
C HIS A 111 8.78 15.18 1.45
N PRO A 112 9.90 15.88 1.25
CA PRO A 112 11.20 15.24 1.00
C PRO A 112 11.71 14.39 2.17
N GLU A 113 11.29 14.71 3.40
CA GLU A 113 11.64 13.95 4.61
C GLU A 113 10.63 12.86 4.99
N ALA A 114 9.51 12.77 4.26
CA ALA A 114 8.49 11.77 4.51
C ALA A 114 8.76 10.49 3.70
N VAL A 115 8.33 9.36 4.25
CA VAL A 115 8.35 8.06 3.59
C VAL A 115 7.02 7.35 3.79
N THR A 116 6.68 6.45 2.86
CA THR A 116 5.58 5.51 3.06
C THR A 116 6.07 4.36 3.94
N PHE A 117 5.65 4.30 5.19
CA PHE A 117 5.92 3.15 6.06
C PHE A 117 4.85 2.08 5.82
N VAL A 118 5.25 0.95 5.23
CA VAL A 118 4.33 -0.14 4.88
C VAL A 118 4.22 -1.10 6.05
N GLN A 119 3.09 -1.08 6.75
CA GLN A 119 2.89 -1.83 7.98
C GLN A 119 2.58 -3.30 7.72
N GLN A 120 1.60 -3.59 6.87
CA GLN A 120 1.09 -4.94 6.66
C GLN A 120 0.37 -5.05 5.32
N LEU A 121 0.50 -6.22 4.67
CA LEU A 121 -0.21 -6.54 3.43
C LEU A 121 -0.90 -7.90 3.55
N TYR A 122 -2.12 -7.98 3.02
CA TYR A 122 -2.91 -9.20 2.93
C TYR A 122 -3.27 -9.49 1.47
N LEU A 123 -2.94 -10.69 0.99
CA LEU A 123 -3.10 -11.07 -0.41
C LEU A 123 -3.79 -12.42 -0.54
N ASN A 124 -4.47 -12.65 -1.66
CA ASN A 124 -5.12 -13.92 -1.96
C ASN A 124 -4.25 -14.94 -2.75
N SER A 125 -2.95 -14.69 -2.94
CA SER A 125 -2.08 -15.54 -3.75
C SER A 125 -0.70 -15.74 -3.11
N ARG A 126 -0.18 -16.97 -3.21
CA ARG A 126 1.09 -17.39 -2.59
C ARG A 126 2.32 -16.76 -3.24
N VAL A 127 2.41 -16.81 -4.57
CA VAL A 127 3.58 -16.33 -5.33
C VAL A 127 3.92 -14.86 -5.02
N PRO A 128 2.97 -13.90 -5.04
CA PRO A 128 3.28 -12.51 -4.69
C PRO A 128 3.56 -12.30 -3.20
N ILE A 129 3.14 -13.21 -2.30
CA ILE A 129 3.53 -13.20 -0.88
C ILE A 129 5.02 -13.53 -0.74
N GLU A 130 5.43 -14.67 -1.28
CA GLU A 130 6.83 -15.12 -1.25
C GLU A 130 7.74 -14.10 -1.93
N TYR A 131 7.39 -13.67 -3.15
CA TYR A 131 8.16 -12.69 -3.88
C TYR A 131 8.33 -11.38 -3.11
N GLY A 132 7.25 -10.83 -2.54
CA GLY A 132 7.33 -9.59 -1.76
C GLY A 132 8.19 -9.71 -0.51
N ARG A 133 8.18 -10.87 0.16
CA ARG A 133 8.96 -11.12 1.38
C ARG A 133 10.42 -11.40 1.07
N GLU A 134 10.69 -12.31 0.14
CA GLU A 134 12.04 -12.80 -0.18
C GLU A 134 12.85 -11.82 -1.02
N VAL A 135 12.19 -11.11 -1.95
CA VAL A 135 12.87 -10.18 -2.85
C VAL A 135 12.87 -8.75 -2.29
N HIS A 136 11.76 -8.29 -1.71
CA HIS A 136 11.58 -6.88 -1.30
C HIS A 136 11.56 -6.62 0.21
N GLY A 137 11.55 -7.67 1.04
CA GLY A 137 11.48 -7.53 2.51
C GLY A 137 10.15 -6.95 3.00
N ILE A 138 9.07 -7.07 2.22
CA ILE A 138 7.76 -6.51 2.52
C ILE A 138 7.03 -7.38 3.56
N PRO A 139 6.39 -6.81 4.60
CA PRO A 139 5.68 -7.54 5.63
C PRO A 139 4.32 -8.08 5.13
N LYS A 140 4.36 -9.01 4.17
CA LYS A 140 3.16 -9.72 3.70
C LYS A 140 2.76 -10.81 4.68
N ALA A 141 1.46 -11.07 4.79
CA ALA A 141 0.91 -12.18 5.57
C ALA A 141 1.58 -13.50 5.18
N LEU A 142 1.76 -14.41 6.14
CA LEU A 142 2.48 -15.67 5.92
C LEU A 142 1.73 -16.63 5.00
N GLN A 143 0.42 -16.47 4.87
CA GLN A 143 -0.48 -17.33 4.10
C GLN A 143 -1.44 -16.46 3.29
N PRO A 144 -1.90 -16.95 2.13
CA PRO A 144 -2.99 -16.30 1.41
C PRO A 144 -4.22 -16.15 2.29
N VAL A 145 -4.88 -15.01 2.18
CA VAL A 145 -6.17 -14.72 2.83
C VAL A 145 -7.30 -14.85 1.84
N ARG A 146 -8.53 -14.95 2.34
CA ARG A 146 -9.71 -14.84 1.48
C ARG A 146 -9.98 -13.36 1.25
N PHE A 147 -9.90 -12.95 -0.01
CA PHE A 147 -10.09 -11.56 -0.39
C PHE A 147 -10.76 -11.49 -1.76
N SER A 148 -11.90 -10.80 -1.79
CA SER A 148 -12.56 -10.35 -3.02
C SER A 148 -12.59 -8.82 -3.09
N SER A 149 -12.40 -8.31 -4.30
CA SER A 149 -12.68 -6.93 -4.66
C SER A 149 -13.29 -6.90 -6.05
N GLU A 150 -14.30 -6.05 -6.19
CA GLU A 150 -14.98 -5.73 -7.44
C GLU A 150 -14.95 -4.23 -7.62
N ILE A 151 -14.26 -3.79 -8.67
CA ILE A 151 -14.14 -2.39 -9.06
C ILE A 151 -15.00 -2.26 -10.32
N ALA A 152 -16.18 -1.66 -10.15
CA ALA A 152 -17.18 -1.55 -11.20
C ALA A 152 -17.65 -0.11 -11.31
N GLN A 153 -17.40 0.51 -12.48
CA GLN A 153 -17.84 1.85 -12.87
C GLN A 153 -17.61 2.93 -11.80
N ALA A 154 -18.58 3.10 -10.90
CA ALA A 154 -18.64 4.15 -9.90
C ALA A 154 -18.36 3.68 -8.47
N ARG A 155 -18.12 2.38 -8.24
CA ARG A 155 -17.90 1.85 -6.88
C ARG A 155 -16.86 0.74 -6.85
N CYS A 156 -16.21 0.62 -5.70
CA CYS A 156 -15.40 -0.53 -5.31
C CYS A 156 -16.03 -1.20 -4.10
N SER A 157 -16.41 -2.46 -4.25
CA SER A 157 -16.84 -3.31 -3.15
C SER A 157 -15.75 -4.32 -2.82
N PHE A 158 -15.43 -4.50 -1.55
CA PHE A 158 -14.40 -5.44 -1.13
C PHE A 158 -14.70 -6.03 0.25
N TRP A 159 -14.15 -7.22 0.49
CA TRP A 159 -14.13 -7.85 1.80
C TRP A 159 -12.88 -8.72 1.95
N VAL A 160 -12.35 -8.77 3.17
CA VAL A 160 -11.14 -9.53 3.53
C VAL A 160 -11.43 -10.36 4.77
N GLU A 161 -11.07 -11.63 4.74
CA GLU A 161 -11.14 -12.57 5.86
C GLU A 161 -9.74 -13.11 6.16
N VAL A 162 -9.33 -13.00 7.42
CA VAL A 162 -8.03 -13.44 7.93
C VAL A 162 -8.30 -14.54 8.95
N ASP A 163 -7.68 -15.70 8.75
CA ASP A 163 -7.81 -16.87 9.64
C ASP A 163 -9.27 -17.26 9.95
N GLY A 164 -10.15 -17.17 8.95
CA GLY A 164 -11.57 -17.53 9.07
C GLY A 164 -12.47 -16.43 9.63
N ASN A 165 -11.92 -15.27 10.02
CA ASN A 165 -12.66 -14.16 10.59
C ASN A 165 -12.69 -12.97 9.64
N ALA A 166 -13.85 -12.30 9.52
CA ALA A 166 -13.94 -11.04 8.79
C ALA A 166 -12.92 -10.06 9.37
N ALA A 167 -12.15 -9.38 8.52
CA ALA A 167 -11.14 -8.42 8.94
C ALA A 167 -11.53 -7.00 8.54
N ALA A 168 -11.95 -6.82 7.29
CA ALA A 168 -12.39 -5.55 6.74
C ALA A 168 -13.38 -5.76 5.60
N GLU A 169 -14.30 -4.82 5.46
CA GLU A 169 -15.19 -4.72 4.30
C GLU A 169 -15.42 -3.26 3.95
N GLY A 170 -15.71 -3.01 2.68
CA GLY A 170 -16.05 -1.68 2.25
C GLY A 170 -16.82 -1.66 0.94
N ASN A 171 -17.57 -0.58 0.78
CA ASN A 171 -18.28 -0.24 -0.43
C ASN A 171 -18.11 1.26 -0.66
N ILE A 172 -17.15 1.62 -1.51
CA ILE A 172 -16.63 2.98 -1.65
C ILE A 172 -16.95 3.51 -3.05
N GLY A 173 -17.50 4.72 -3.14
CA GLY A 173 -17.66 5.43 -4.41
C GLY A 173 -16.31 5.74 -5.08
N LEU A 174 -16.23 5.69 -6.39
CA LEU A 174 -15.02 6.04 -7.12
C LEU A 174 -15.12 7.47 -7.65
N PRO A 175 -14.07 8.30 -7.54
CA PRO A 175 -14.04 9.59 -8.21
C PRO A 175 -14.18 9.40 -9.72
N GLN A 176 -15.04 10.23 -10.33
CA GLN A 176 -15.37 10.20 -11.75
C GLN A 176 -14.56 11.25 -12.53
N GLY A 177 -14.59 11.15 -13.86
CA GLY A 177 -13.88 12.05 -14.76
C GLY A 177 -12.53 11.51 -15.21
N GLU A 178 -11.86 12.28 -16.07
CA GLU A 178 -10.55 11.95 -16.60
C GLU A 178 -9.44 12.59 -15.75
N SER A 179 -8.27 11.95 -15.72
CA SER A 179 -7.04 12.53 -15.17
C SER A 179 -5.90 12.26 -16.13
N ALA A 180 -4.97 13.21 -16.21
CA ALA A 180 -3.70 12.98 -16.88
C ALA A 180 -2.91 11.89 -16.14
N TYR A 181 -2.11 11.15 -16.91
CA TYR A 181 -1.10 10.28 -16.35
C TYR A 181 0.05 11.11 -15.80
N ILE A 182 0.52 10.74 -14.61
CA ILE A 182 1.71 11.27 -13.97
C ILE A 182 2.71 10.15 -13.75
N ALA A 183 3.99 10.45 -13.96
CA ALA A 183 5.08 9.60 -13.52
C ALA A 183 5.46 9.99 -12.09
N VAL A 184 5.54 9.03 -11.19
CA VAL A 184 5.89 9.28 -9.78
C VAL A 184 6.77 8.18 -9.22
N ASP A 185 7.77 8.59 -8.46
CA ASP A 185 8.63 7.70 -7.68
C ASP A 185 8.13 7.65 -6.24
N ILE A 186 7.71 6.47 -5.79
CA ILE A 186 7.24 6.25 -4.43
C ILE A 186 8.32 5.52 -3.65
N LYS A 187 8.88 6.17 -2.63
CA LYS A 187 9.78 5.54 -1.66
C LYS A 187 8.97 4.95 -0.52
N PHE A 188 9.28 3.71 -0.17
CA PHE A 188 8.64 3.07 0.95
C PHE A 188 9.63 2.25 1.78
N VAL A 189 9.30 2.13 3.07
CA VAL A 189 10.11 1.45 4.08
C VAL A 189 9.28 0.41 4.81
N THR A 190 9.94 -0.61 5.33
CA THR A 190 9.29 -1.73 6.05
C THR A 190 9.74 -1.80 7.52
N PRO A 191 9.01 -2.55 8.37
CA PRO A 191 9.37 -2.72 9.77
C PRO A 191 10.72 -3.42 9.96
N VAL A 192 11.45 -3.03 11.02
CA VAL A 192 12.76 -3.57 11.40
C VAL A 192 12.71 -5.07 11.70
N ALA A 193 11.62 -5.56 12.30
CA ALA A 193 11.49 -6.96 12.72
C ALA A 193 11.47 -7.99 11.57
N GLY A 194 11.38 -7.56 10.31
CA GLY A 194 11.58 -8.43 9.14
C GLY A 194 12.97 -8.25 8.55
N ASN A 195 13.18 -7.10 7.93
CA ASN A 195 14.43 -6.53 7.44
C ASN A 195 14.05 -5.14 6.95
N GLN A 196 14.51 -4.08 7.60
CA GLN A 196 14.15 -2.73 7.16
C GLN A 196 14.76 -2.47 5.78
N THR A 197 13.94 -2.57 4.75
CA THR A 197 14.32 -2.31 3.38
C THR A 197 13.85 -0.91 3.00
N VAL A 198 14.67 -0.21 2.22
CA VAL A 198 14.26 0.98 1.49
C VAL A 198 14.04 0.54 0.06
N ASN A 199 12.80 0.68 -0.39
CA ASN A 199 12.40 0.31 -1.74
C ASN A 199 11.90 1.54 -2.49
N ALA A 200 11.84 1.43 -3.81
CA ALA A 200 11.26 2.41 -4.70
C ALA A 200 10.26 1.74 -5.65
N LEU A 201 9.17 2.42 -5.98
CA LEU A 201 8.30 2.11 -7.11
C LEU A 201 8.40 3.25 -8.09
N HIS A 202 8.66 2.92 -9.35
CA HIS A 202 8.50 3.83 -10.47
C HIS A 202 7.12 3.59 -11.07
N CYS A 203 6.21 4.56 -10.97
CA CYS A 203 4.81 4.39 -11.32
C CYS A 203 4.39 5.33 -12.44
N GLU A 204 3.46 4.87 -13.29
CA GLU A 204 2.61 5.75 -14.10
C GLU A 204 1.17 5.58 -13.62
N LEU A 205 0.58 6.67 -13.12
CA LEU A 205 -0.74 6.67 -12.49
C LEU A 205 -1.62 7.75 -13.11
N ALA A 206 -2.93 7.51 -13.22
CA ALA A 206 -3.92 8.54 -13.55
C ALA A 206 -4.81 8.82 -12.33
N PRO A 207 -4.30 9.51 -11.29
CA PRO A 207 -4.99 9.62 -10.01
C PRO A 207 -6.20 10.53 -10.09
N ARG A 208 -7.31 10.07 -9.54
CA ARG A 208 -8.55 10.83 -9.38
C ARG A 208 -8.87 10.95 -7.91
N PHE A 209 -9.44 12.07 -7.50
CA PHE A 209 -9.67 12.36 -6.09
C PHE A 209 -11.12 12.79 -5.83
N ARG A 210 -11.64 12.42 -4.67
CA ARG A 210 -12.83 13.02 -4.07
C ARG A 210 -12.75 12.90 -2.55
N ASP A 211 -13.50 13.74 -1.85
CA ASP A 211 -13.71 13.56 -0.42
C ASP A 211 -14.56 12.31 -0.16
N VAL A 212 -14.32 11.67 0.98
CA VAL A 212 -15.20 10.60 1.50
C VAL A 212 -16.56 11.20 1.85
N ASP A 213 -17.64 10.50 1.53
CA ASP A 213 -18.99 10.96 1.80
C ASP A 213 -19.79 9.95 2.67
N ALA A 214 -21.03 10.31 3.01
CA ALA A 214 -21.88 9.49 3.88
C ALA A 214 -22.39 8.19 3.24
N ALA A 215 -22.28 8.03 1.91
CA ALA A 215 -22.66 6.81 1.20
C ALA A 215 -21.48 5.81 1.10
N ASP A 216 -20.29 6.19 1.56
CA ASP A 216 -19.16 5.31 1.70
C ASP A 216 -19.27 4.47 2.97
N VAL A 217 -19.11 3.16 2.81
CA VAL A 217 -19.11 2.22 3.94
C VAL A 217 -17.74 1.61 4.06
N LEU A 218 -17.16 1.66 5.25
CA LEU A 218 -15.93 0.99 5.61
C LEU A 218 -16.08 0.44 7.03
N ALA A 219 -15.86 -0.86 7.20
CA ALA A 219 -15.95 -1.51 8.50
C ALA A 219 -14.73 -2.41 8.74
N PHE A 220 -14.36 -2.52 10.01
CA PHE A 220 -13.28 -3.37 10.49
C PHE A 220 -13.81 -4.24 11.63
N SER A 221 -13.44 -5.53 11.64
CA SER A 221 -13.82 -6.41 12.74
C SER A 221 -12.81 -6.36 13.89
N ALA A 222 -13.28 -6.41 15.13
CA ALA A 222 -12.41 -6.57 16.30
C ALA A 222 -11.85 -8.00 16.44
N ASP A 223 -12.35 -8.98 15.68
CA ASP A 223 -11.96 -10.40 15.81
C ASP A 223 -10.61 -10.73 15.15
N THR A 224 -10.00 -9.76 14.48
CA THR A 224 -8.69 -9.93 13.85
C THR A 224 -7.70 -8.91 14.38
N GLN A 225 -6.40 -9.24 14.35
CA GLN A 225 -5.34 -8.28 14.68
C GLN A 225 -5.42 -7.03 13.80
N PHE A 226 -5.74 -7.20 12.51
CA PHE A 226 -5.88 -6.10 11.58
C PHE A 226 -6.98 -5.13 12.00
N GLY A 227 -8.21 -5.61 12.19
CA GLY A 227 -9.30 -4.71 12.51
C GLY A 227 -9.21 -4.15 13.94
N THR A 228 -8.66 -4.90 14.91
CA THR A 228 -8.30 -4.35 16.23
C THR A 228 -7.32 -3.19 16.11
N MET A 229 -6.30 -3.29 15.26
CA MET A 229 -5.36 -2.20 15.00
C MET A 229 -6.07 -0.99 14.37
N MET A 230 -6.96 -1.21 13.39
CA MET A 230 -7.71 -0.10 12.77
C MET A 230 -8.63 0.63 13.75
N HIS A 231 -9.28 -0.10 14.67
CA HIS A 231 -10.06 0.48 15.78
C HIS A 231 -9.19 1.23 16.77
N THR A 232 -8.05 0.67 17.15
CA THR A 232 -7.09 1.31 18.08
C THR A 232 -6.54 2.61 17.51
N LEU A 233 -6.21 2.61 16.22
CA LEU A 233 -5.77 3.79 15.48
C LEU A 233 -6.89 4.82 15.26
N ARG A 234 -8.16 4.45 15.49
CA ARG A 234 -9.34 5.27 15.18
C ARG A 234 -9.29 5.80 13.74
N PHE A 235 -8.98 4.92 12.79
CA PHE A 235 -8.81 5.30 11.40
C PHE A 235 -10.08 5.95 10.84
N SER A 236 -9.95 7.20 10.41
CA SER A 236 -11.03 7.99 9.82
C SER A 236 -10.65 8.40 8.40
N PRO A 237 -11.15 7.70 7.36
CA PRO A 237 -10.87 8.08 5.97
C PRO A 237 -11.45 9.46 5.67
N ARG A 238 -10.73 10.25 4.89
CA ARG A 238 -11.08 11.64 4.50
C ARG A 238 -11.08 11.83 3.00
N LEU A 239 -10.16 11.17 2.30
CA LEU A 239 -9.96 11.32 0.87
C LEU A 239 -9.96 9.95 0.20
N VAL A 240 -10.69 9.83 -0.90
CA VAL A 240 -10.63 8.70 -1.81
C VAL A 240 -9.77 9.07 -3.00
N GLN A 241 -8.73 8.28 -3.25
CA GLN A 241 -7.94 8.32 -4.47
C GLN A 241 -8.19 7.04 -5.27
N PHE A 242 -8.42 7.17 -6.57
CA PHE A 242 -8.53 6.02 -7.47
C PHE A 242 -7.60 6.19 -8.67
N CYS A 243 -6.81 5.16 -8.93
CA CYS A 243 -5.87 5.10 -10.05
C CYS A 243 -6.22 3.88 -10.92
N PRO A 244 -7.07 4.05 -11.95
CA PRO A 244 -7.38 2.97 -12.88
C PRO A 244 -6.18 2.67 -13.78
N GLN A 245 -6.04 1.41 -14.19
CA GLN A 245 -5.02 0.95 -15.14
C GLN A 245 -3.61 1.46 -14.80
N SER A 246 -3.31 1.46 -13.51
CA SER A 246 -2.02 1.84 -12.97
C SER A 246 -0.97 0.80 -13.35
N CYS A 247 0.22 1.27 -13.67
CA CYS A 247 1.36 0.41 -13.91
C CYS A 247 2.57 0.90 -13.10
N PHE A 248 3.41 -0.04 -12.68
CA PHE A 248 4.62 0.29 -11.95
C PHE A 248 5.68 -0.80 -12.08
N VAL A 249 6.92 -0.40 -11.81
CA VAL A 249 8.06 -1.29 -11.66
C VAL A 249 8.62 -1.09 -10.26
N MET A 250 8.95 -2.19 -9.60
CA MET A 250 9.64 -2.18 -8.32
C MET A 250 11.02 -2.84 -8.50
N PRO A 251 12.09 -2.04 -8.61
CA PRO A 251 13.46 -2.52 -8.65
C PRO A 251 13.82 -3.33 -7.41
N LYS A 252 14.90 -4.08 -7.55
CA LYS A 252 15.54 -4.78 -6.43
C LYS A 252 15.92 -3.79 -5.32
N PRO A 253 15.75 -4.14 -4.03
CA PRO A 253 16.14 -3.24 -2.95
C PRO A 253 17.64 -2.94 -3.00
N LEU A 254 18.03 -1.72 -2.61
CA LEU A 254 19.43 -1.24 -2.69
C LEU A 254 20.44 -2.07 -1.87
N ASN A 255 19.98 -2.82 -0.86
CA ASN A 255 20.84 -3.58 0.07
C ASN A 255 20.61 -5.10 -0.01
N TRP A 256 20.21 -5.61 -1.18
CA TRP A 256 19.98 -7.05 -1.35
C TRP A 256 21.31 -7.82 -1.34
N LEU A 257 21.51 -8.70 -0.36
CA LEU A 257 22.55 -9.71 -0.38
C LEU A 257 21.97 -10.99 -1.01
N PRO A 258 22.66 -11.64 -1.97
CA PRO A 258 22.26 -12.95 -2.46
C PRO A 258 22.18 -13.94 -1.29
N LEU A 259 21.20 -14.84 -1.30
CA LEU A 259 21.12 -15.93 -0.31
C LEU A 259 22.32 -16.89 -0.36
N ASP A 260 23.15 -16.80 -1.41
CA ASP A 260 24.32 -17.65 -1.66
C ASP A 260 25.64 -16.86 -1.76
N ALA A 261 25.75 -15.67 -1.13
CA ALA A 261 27.00 -14.90 -1.05
C ALA A 261 27.77 -15.16 0.26
#